data_AF-A0A4Q3RIL2-F1
#
_entry.id   AF-A0A4Q3RIL2-F1
#
_cell.length_a   1.000
_cell.length_b   1.000
_cell.length_c   1.000
_cell.angle_alpha   90.00
_cell.angle_beta   90.00
_cell.angle_gamma   90.00
#
_symmetry.space_group_name_H-M   'P 1'
#
loop_
_entity.id
_entity.type
_entity.pdbx_description
1 polymer ?
#
loop_
_entity_poly.entity_id
_entity_poly.type
_entity_poly.pdbx_seq_one_letter_code
_entity_poly.pdbx_strand_id
1 'polypeptide(L)'
;SELLEVINSRILPDRQSSQDARRVDNGIAYSIRARVLLYNASPLNNAENDRSKWQRAADAAQDVINMSSYQLVSMNDYKRLFIGAAATPVSEIIWRAWSDNSHINNTNGVNVGAYPFASINNMWNCGESPTQELVDCFEMTNGALPVSYKDASRTSVNVNPAAASLGYSEETGGDPYANRDARFYVDIVHNMTNYGVPYNCTQPYIIETFVGGRNGFNDVISQETQRSCTGYYSRKDKQIKYWGPGGSSGHEPTHWVFFRLAEFYLQKAEALLELDDLSGAMTALNVIRERALQPKLQNVPGFVNSKDFIRDRIRNERRVEYCLEGQYRFDDQRRWKVLNETNRFITGMRITKG
;
A
#
# COMPACT_ATOMS: atom_id res chain seq x y z
N SER A 1 -9.94 18.93 -22.05
CA SER A 1 -11.02 18.92 -23.06
C SER A 1 -11.11 17.57 -23.73
N GLU A 2 -9.99 17.03 -24.24
CA GLU A 2 -9.94 15.77 -25.02
C GLU A 2 -10.57 14.55 -24.31
N LEU A 3 -10.24 14.28 -23.04
CA LEU A 3 -10.87 13.15 -22.32
C LEU A 3 -12.37 13.33 -22.11
N LEU A 4 -12.84 14.56 -21.92
CA LEU A 4 -14.29 14.85 -21.80
C LEU A 4 -15.00 14.66 -23.13
N GLU A 5 -14.36 14.97 -24.25
CA GLU A 5 -14.90 14.70 -25.58
C GLU A 5 -15.09 13.19 -25.79
N VAL A 6 -14.07 12.38 -25.46
CA VAL A 6 -14.16 10.91 -25.52
C VAL A 6 -15.28 10.39 -24.62
N ILE A 7 -15.32 10.83 -23.36
CA ILE A 7 -16.33 10.41 -22.38
C ILE A 7 -17.75 10.77 -22.87
N ASN A 8 -17.94 12.01 -23.33
CA ASN A 8 -19.25 12.51 -23.76
C ASN A 8 -19.68 11.92 -25.11
N SER A 9 -18.75 11.44 -25.93
CA SER A 9 -19.07 10.77 -27.20
C SER A 9 -19.84 9.46 -27.00
N ARG A 10 -19.71 8.83 -25.82
CA ARG A 10 -20.26 7.49 -25.50
C ARG A 10 -19.84 6.40 -26.48
N ILE A 11 -18.74 6.58 -27.21
CA ILE A 11 -18.20 5.59 -28.14
C ILE A 11 -17.63 4.39 -27.40
N LEU A 12 -17.07 4.61 -26.21
CA LEU A 12 -16.56 3.54 -25.34
C LEU A 12 -17.67 3.07 -24.38
N PRO A 13 -17.72 1.77 -24.04
CA PRO A 13 -18.55 1.28 -22.95
C PRO A 13 -18.02 1.78 -21.61
N ASP A 14 -18.84 1.72 -20.55
CA ASP A 14 -18.40 2.10 -19.20
C ASP A 14 -17.36 1.14 -18.62
N ARG A 15 -17.49 -0.15 -18.94
CA ARG A 15 -16.53 -1.19 -18.59
C ARG A 15 -16.51 -2.25 -19.69
N GLN A 16 -15.31 -2.67 -20.13
CA GLN A 16 -15.20 -3.78 -21.08
C GLN A 16 -15.63 -5.13 -20.47
N SER A 17 -16.08 -6.04 -21.34
CA SER A 17 -16.29 -7.45 -20.97
C SER A 17 -14.95 -8.16 -20.73
N SER A 18 -14.97 -9.36 -20.14
CA SER A 18 -13.74 -10.15 -19.95
C SER A 18 -13.07 -10.55 -21.27
N GLN A 19 -13.83 -10.65 -22.37
CA GLN A 19 -13.31 -10.98 -23.70
C GLN A 19 -12.53 -9.81 -24.32
N ASP A 20 -12.96 -8.58 -24.02
CA ASP A 20 -12.37 -7.34 -24.52
C ASP A 20 -11.57 -6.60 -23.45
N ALA A 21 -11.17 -7.30 -22.37
CA ALA A 21 -10.53 -6.69 -21.21
C ALA A 21 -9.30 -5.85 -21.59
N ARG A 22 -8.64 -6.18 -22.72
CA ARG A 22 -7.47 -5.48 -23.30
C ARG A 22 -7.75 -4.09 -23.87
N ARG A 23 -9.00 -3.76 -24.13
CA ARG A 23 -9.41 -2.50 -24.75
C ARG A 23 -9.65 -1.45 -23.68
N VAL A 24 -9.55 -0.19 -24.11
CA VAL A 24 -9.89 0.96 -23.26
C VAL A 24 -11.41 1.07 -23.11
N ASP A 25 -11.88 1.53 -21.95
CA ASP A 25 -13.27 1.88 -21.64
C ASP A 25 -13.36 3.28 -21.00
N ASN A 26 -14.58 3.78 -20.75
CA ASN A 26 -14.76 5.05 -20.07
C ASN A 26 -14.22 5.01 -18.63
N GLY A 27 -14.24 3.87 -17.95
CA GLY A 27 -13.66 3.74 -16.61
C GLY A 27 -12.20 4.19 -16.59
N ILE A 28 -11.41 3.75 -17.56
CA ILE A 28 -10.02 4.20 -17.76
C ILE A 28 -9.95 5.70 -18.08
N ALA A 29 -10.79 6.20 -18.99
CA ALA A 29 -10.77 7.62 -19.38
C ALA A 29 -11.11 8.57 -18.21
N TYR A 30 -12.14 8.24 -17.42
CA TYR A 30 -12.50 8.97 -16.21
C TYR A 30 -11.38 8.92 -15.17
N SER A 31 -10.74 7.75 -14.99
CA SER A 31 -9.64 7.55 -14.05
C SER A 31 -8.41 8.40 -14.38
N ILE A 32 -8.01 8.44 -15.65
CA ILE A 32 -6.91 9.30 -16.13
C ILE A 32 -7.26 10.77 -15.88
N ARG A 33 -8.48 11.19 -16.23
CA ARG A 33 -8.94 12.57 -16.01
C ARG A 33 -8.86 12.96 -14.54
N ALA A 34 -9.36 12.12 -13.64
CA ALA A 34 -9.38 12.42 -12.21
C ALA A 34 -7.97 12.54 -11.61
N ARG A 35 -7.05 11.60 -11.92
CA ARG A 35 -5.65 11.67 -11.48
C ARG A 35 -4.94 12.92 -11.99
N VAL A 36 -5.08 13.24 -13.28
CA VAL A 36 -4.48 14.43 -13.89
C VAL A 36 -4.99 15.71 -13.22
N LEU A 37 -6.30 15.80 -12.95
CA LEU A 37 -6.90 16.97 -12.31
C LEU A 37 -6.44 17.14 -10.86
N LEU A 38 -6.31 16.05 -10.09
CA LEU A 38 -5.71 16.11 -8.75
C LEU A 38 -4.26 16.63 -8.81
N TYR A 39 -3.45 16.11 -9.74
CA TYR A 39 -2.05 16.51 -9.87
C TYR A 39 -1.92 17.98 -10.31
N ASN A 40 -2.83 18.47 -11.16
CA ASN A 40 -2.92 19.88 -11.55
C ASN A 40 -3.36 20.78 -10.37
N ALA A 41 -4.23 20.29 -9.49
CA ALA A 41 -4.68 21.02 -8.30
C ALA A 41 -3.62 21.05 -7.17
N SER A 42 -2.70 20.09 -7.17
CA SER A 42 -1.68 19.92 -6.13
C SER A 42 -0.64 21.06 -6.08
N PRO A 43 0.00 21.30 -4.92
CA PRO A 43 0.95 22.41 -4.71
C PRO A 43 2.04 22.59 -5.77
N LEU A 44 2.54 21.50 -6.36
CA LEU A 44 3.54 21.56 -7.44
C LEU A 44 3.06 22.31 -8.68
N ASN A 45 1.77 22.20 -9.05
CA ASN A 45 1.19 22.76 -10.26
C ASN A 45 0.14 23.86 -9.98
N ASN A 46 -0.04 24.21 -8.71
CA ASN A 46 -1.06 25.15 -8.23
C ASN A 46 -0.50 26.08 -7.14
N ALA A 47 0.56 26.83 -7.47
CA ALA A 47 1.26 27.69 -6.53
C ALA A 47 0.34 28.73 -5.85
N GLU A 48 -0.63 29.27 -6.60
CA GLU A 48 -1.60 30.24 -6.10
C GLU A 48 -2.81 29.62 -5.37
N ASN A 49 -2.82 28.28 -5.20
CA ASN A 49 -3.91 27.52 -4.59
C ASN A 49 -5.30 27.85 -5.19
N ASP A 50 -5.41 27.85 -6.52
CA ASP A 50 -6.68 28.06 -7.22
C ASP A 50 -7.69 26.98 -6.82
N ARG A 51 -8.71 27.38 -6.05
CA ARG A 51 -9.77 26.52 -5.52
C ARG A 51 -10.59 25.85 -6.64
N SER A 52 -10.68 26.46 -7.82
CA SER A 52 -11.42 25.87 -8.95
C SER A 52 -10.75 24.58 -9.45
N LYS A 53 -9.42 24.46 -9.32
CA LYS A 53 -8.71 23.22 -9.65
C LYS A 53 -9.09 22.09 -8.69
N TRP A 54 -9.18 22.40 -7.39
CA TRP A 54 -9.61 21.44 -6.38
C TRP A 54 -11.06 21.01 -6.58
N GLN A 55 -11.96 21.93 -6.93
CA GLN A 55 -13.35 21.58 -7.27
C GLN A 55 -13.41 20.60 -8.44
N ARG A 56 -12.71 20.88 -9.55
CA ARG A 56 -12.66 19.96 -10.70
C ARG A 56 -12.07 18.60 -10.35
N ALA A 57 -11.10 18.54 -9.44
CA ALA A 57 -10.52 17.28 -8.97
C ALA A 57 -11.53 16.48 -8.13
N ALA A 58 -12.26 17.14 -7.23
CA ALA A 58 -13.32 16.51 -6.43
C ALA A 58 -14.46 15.96 -7.31
N ASP A 59 -14.90 16.76 -8.29
CA ASP A 59 -15.95 16.37 -9.24
C ASP A 59 -15.51 15.18 -10.11
N ALA A 60 -14.28 15.23 -10.65
CA ALA A 60 -13.76 14.14 -11.48
C ALA A 60 -13.57 12.83 -10.70
N ALA A 61 -13.18 12.90 -9.42
CA ALA A 61 -13.14 11.73 -8.55
C ALA A 61 -14.55 11.20 -8.28
N GLN A 62 -15.53 12.07 -8.06
CA GLN A 62 -16.93 11.68 -7.89
C GLN A 62 -17.51 10.99 -9.14
N ASP A 63 -17.14 11.44 -10.34
CA ASP A 63 -17.58 10.82 -11.59
C ASP A 63 -17.17 9.33 -11.64
N VAL A 64 -15.94 8.99 -11.24
CA VAL A 64 -15.47 7.59 -11.16
C VAL A 64 -16.22 6.82 -10.07
N ILE A 65 -16.41 7.42 -8.89
CA ILE A 65 -17.14 6.80 -7.76
C ILE A 65 -18.59 6.46 -8.14
N ASN A 66 -19.22 7.27 -8.99
CA ASN A 66 -20.60 7.06 -9.45
C ASN A 66 -20.74 5.93 -10.47
N MET A 67 -19.65 5.38 -11.00
CA MET A 67 -19.71 4.27 -11.95
C MET A 67 -20.13 2.98 -11.23
N SER A 68 -21.38 2.57 -11.42
CA SER A 68 -21.98 1.37 -10.79
C SER A 68 -21.27 0.04 -11.14
N SER A 69 -20.42 0.05 -12.17
CA SER A 69 -19.62 -1.10 -12.61
C SER A 69 -18.45 -1.43 -11.68
N TYR A 70 -18.11 -0.56 -10.71
CA TYR A 70 -16.99 -0.77 -9.79
C TYR A 70 -17.43 -0.74 -8.33
N GLN A 71 -16.80 -1.58 -7.52
CA GLN A 71 -17.07 -1.68 -6.07
C GLN A 71 -15.78 -2.03 -5.34
N LEU A 72 -15.57 -1.46 -4.16
CA LEU A 72 -14.42 -1.79 -3.32
C LEU A 72 -14.42 -3.28 -2.98
N VAL A 73 -13.26 -3.90 -3.07
CA VAL A 73 -13.05 -5.29 -2.63
C VAL A 73 -12.97 -5.29 -1.10
N SER A 74 -13.63 -6.28 -0.48
CA SER A 74 -13.61 -6.45 0.97
C SER A 74 -12.20 -6.72 1.49
N MET A 75 -11.95 -6.43 2.77
CA MET A 75 -10.64 -6.71 3.37
C MET A 75 -10.26 -8.20 3.34
N ASN A 76 -11.24 -9.10 3.43
CA ASN A 76 -11.02 -10.54 3.35
C ASN A 76 -10.46 -10.97 1.98
N ASP A 77 -10.84 -10.25 0.92
CA ASP A 77 -10.42 -10.52 -0.46
C ASP A 77 -9.35 -9.54 -0.96
N TYR A 78 -8.83 -8.66 -0.10
CA TYR A 78 -7.93 -7.57 -0.49
C TYR A 78 -6.74 -8.03 -1.34
N LYS A 79 -6.18 -9.20 -1.02
CA LYS A 79 -5.08 -9.81 -1.75
C LYS A 79 -5.39 -10.05 -3.24
N ARG A 80 -6.65 -10.31 -3.60
CA ARG A 80 -7.11 -10.54 -4.98
C ARG A 80 -6.98 -9.31 -5.88
N LEU A 81 -6.74 -8.13 -5.30
CA LEU A 81 -6.39 -6.94 -6.09
C LEU A 81 -5.06 -7.13 -6.84
N PHE A 82 -4.14 -7.94 -6.30
CA PHE A 82 -2.77 -8.03 -6.79
C PHE A 82 -2.46 -9.36 -7.47
N ILE A 83 -3.27 -10.39 -7.23
CA ILE A 83 -3.05 -11.75 -7.73
C ILE A 83 -4.27 -12.31 -8.47
N GLY A 84 -4.03 -13.13 -9.49
CA GLY A 84 -5.04 -13.78 -10.32
C GLY A 84 -4.85 -13.47 -11.80
N ALA A 85 -5.53 -14.23 -12.66
CA ALA A 85 -5.41 -14.05 -14.11
C ALA A 85 -5.93 -12.69 -14.59
N ALA A 86 -5.27 -12.07 -15.57
CA ALA A 86 -5.61 -10.75 -16.11
C ALA A 86 -7.07 -10.60 -16.57
N ALA A 87 -7.68 -11.68 -17.06
CA ALA A 87 -9.07 -11.67 -17.54
C ALA A 87 -10.11 -11.90 -16.42
N THR A 88 -9.70 -12.32 -15.22
CA THR A 88 -10.62 -12.51 -14.08
C THR A 88 -11.08 -11.15 -13.56
N PRO A 89 -12.37 -10.80 -13.66
CA PRO A 89 -12.84 -9.50 -13.22
C PRO A 89 -12.71 -9.35 -11.71
N VAL A 90 -12.14 -8.23 -11.28
CA VAL A 90 -12.10 -7.81 -9.87
C VAL A 90 -12.87 -6.50 -9.79
N SER A 91 -13.83 -6.40 -8.87
CA SER A 91 -14.80 -5.30 -8.83
C SER A 91 -14.16 -3.93 -8.65
N GLU A 92 -13.03 -3.85 -7.96
CA GLU A 92 -12.34 -2.58 -7.65
C GLU A 92 -11.36 -2.14 -8.74
N ILE A 93 -10.82 -3.09 -9.51
CA ILE A 93 -9.80 -2.81 -10.52
C ILE A 93 -10.46 -2.17 -11.74
N ILE A 94 -10.00 -0.97 -12.07
CA ILE A 94 -10.39 -0.25 -13.28
C ILE A 94 -9.43 -0.58 -14.42
N TRP A 95 -8.12 -0.57 -14.14
CA TRP A 95 -7.12 -0.91 -15.15
C TRP A 95 -5.90 -1.61 -14.55
N ARG A 96 -5.40 -2.62 -15.25
CA ARG A 96 -4.16 -3.34 -14.90
C ARG A 96 -3.44 -3.84 -16.15
N ALA A 97 -2.15 -4.14 -15.99
CA ALA A 97 -1.31 -4.67 -17.06
C ALA A 97 -1.71 -6.09 -17.49
N TRP A 98 -1.49 -6.41 -18.77
CA TRP A 98 -1.71 -7.74 -19.35
C TRP A 98 -0.58 -8.72 -19.04
N SER A 99 0.64 -8.20 -18.97
CA SER A 99 1.83 -9.00 -18.72
C SER A 99 1.75 -9.62 -17.34
N ASP A 100 2.01 -10.92 -17.26
CA ASP A 100 2.24 -11.57 -15.98
C ASP A 100 3.59 -11.10 -15.43
N ASN A 101 3.53 -10.43 -14.29
CA ASN A 101 4.66 -9.94 -13.53
C ASN A 101 5.03 -10.89 -12.39
N SER A 102 4.63 -12.15 -12.44
CA SER A 102 4.98 -13.16 -11.44
C SER A 102 6.49 -13.31 -11.21
N HIS A 103 7.34 -12.87 -12.16
CA HIS A 103 8.78 -12.74 -11.96
C HIS A 103 9.18 -11.85 -10.77
N ILE A 104 8.33 -10.91 -10.33
CA ILE A 104 8.57 -10.08 -9.14
C ILE A 104 8.61 -10.91 -7.85
N ASN A 105 8.04 -12.13 -7.87
CA ASN A 105 8.20 -13.07 -6.78
C ASN A 105 9.67 -13.47 -6.63
N ASN A 106 10.41 -13.64 -7.74
CA ASN A 106 11.85 -13.95 -7.71
C ASN A 106 12.71 -12.84 -7.08
N THR A 107 12.19 -11.63 -6.99
CA THR A 107 12.89 -10.45 -6.44
C THR A 107 12.38 -10.05 -5.06
N ASN A 108 11.83 -10.98 -4.26
CA ASN A 108 11.32 -10.64 -2.92
C ASN A 108 12.34 -10.80 -1.78
N GLY A 109 13.57 -11.24 -2.04
CA GLY A 109 14.62 -11.36 -1.02
C GLY A 109 14.40 -12.39 0.10
N VAL A 110 13.30 -13.14 0.07
CA VAL A 110 13.03 -14.20 1.04
C VAL A 110 13.66 -15.52 0.56
N ASN A 111 14.84 -15.86 1.09
CA ASN A 111 15.52 -17.12 0.74
C ASN A 111 14.88 -18.33 1.45
N VAL A 112 13.97 -19.04 0.79
CA VAL A 112 13.42 -20.30 1.32
C VAL A 112 14.31 -21.53 1.09
N GLY A 113 15.49 -21.40 0.47
CA GLY A 113 16.36 -22.53 0.16
C GLY A 113 17.00 -23.22 1.38
N ALA A 114 17.12 -22.52 2.51
CA ALA A 114 17.52 -23.13 3.79
C ALA A 114 16.37 -23.89 4.49
N TYR A 115 15.19 -23.95 3.88
CA TYR A 115 14.05 -24.69 4.41
C TYR A 115 14.16 -26.17 4.03
N PRO A 116 13.97 -27.12 4.96
CA PRO A 116 14.18 -28.54 4.68
C PRO A 116 13.30 -29.11 3.56
N PHE A 117 12.22 -28.42 3.20
CA PHE A 117 11.27 -28.84 2.15
C PHE A 117 11.31 -27.97 0.90
N ALA A 118 12.20 -26.97 0.80
CA ALA A 118 12.28 -26.09 -0.36
C ALA A 118 13.73 -25.81 -0.76
N SER A 119 13.96 -25.63 -2.06
CA SER A 119 15.23 -25.16 -2.59
C SER A 119 14.95 -24.10 -3.65
N ILE A 120 15.20 -22.84 -3.30
CA ILE A 120 15.23 -21.74 -4.29
C ILE A 120 16.66 -21.62 -4.77
N ASN A 121 16.89 -22.10 -5.99
CA ASN A 121 18.10 -21.77 -6.74
C ASN A 121 17.92 -20.37 -7.34
N ASN A 122 18.98 -19.55 -7.32
CA ASN A 122 19.05 -18.26 -8.04
C ASN A 122 18.32 -17.06 -7.39
N MET A 123 18.42 -16.87 -6.07
CA MET A 123 17.99 -15.60 -5.48
C MET A 123 19.07 -14.53 -5.67
N TRP A 124 18.79 -13.51 -6.45
CA TRP A 124 19.81 -12.53 -6.85
C TRP A 124 19.90 -11.31 -5.92
N ASN A 125 18.84 -10.91 -5.21
CA ASN A 125 18.83 -9.73 -4.34
C ASN A 125 17.70 -9.73 -3.27
N CYS A 126 17.86 -8.91 -2.23
CA CYS A 126 16.93 -8.72 -1.10
C CYS A 126 15.58 -8.07 -1.47
N GLY A 127 15.41 -7.61 -2.70
CA GLY A 127 14.13 -7.10 -3.18
C GLY A 127 13.68 -5.81 -2.52
N GLU A 128 12.37 -5.60 -2.52
CA GLU A 128 11.71 -4.50 -1.83
C GLU A 128 11.74 -4.73 -0.32
N SER A 129 12.44 -3.86 0.40
CA SER A 129 12.55 -3.87 1.87
C SER A 129 11.79 -2.68 2.46
N PRO A 130 10.54 -2.85 2.94
CA PRO A 130 9.78 -1.79 3.58
C PRO A 130 10.56 -1.12 4.71
N THR A 131 10.49 0.20 4.81
CA THR A 131 11.19 0.94 5.87
C THR A 131 10.38 0.94 7.17
N GLN A 132 11.04 1.18 8.30
CA GLN A 132 10.35 1.35 9.58
C GLN A 132 9.30 2.46 9.50
N GLU A 133 9.60 3.55 8.81
CA GLU A 133 8.66 4.67 8.67
C GLU A 133 7.44 4.36 7.83
N LEU A 134 7.50 3.34 6.96
CA LEU A 134 6.30 2.81 6.31
C LEU A 134 5.54 1.90 7.30
N VAL A 135 6.26 1.03 8.02
CA VAL A 135 5.66 0.16 9.03
C VAL A 135 4.93 0.96 10.10
N ASP A 136 5.47 2.08 10.57
CA ASP A 136 4.85 2.94 11.57
C ASP A 136 3.62 3.70 11.07
N CYS A 137 3.40 3.76 9.75
CA CYS A 137 2.18 4.35 9.17
C CYS A 137 0.97 3.43 9.29
N PHE A 138 1.18 2.12 9.45
CA PHE A 138 0.09 1.19 9.71
C PHE A 138 -0.40 1.39 11.14
N GLU A 139 -1.63 1.89 11.26
CA GLU A 139 -2.28 2.16 12.53
C GLU A 139 -2.49 0.86 13.34
N MET A 140 -2.81 1.00 14.61
CA MET A 140 -3.36 -0.08 15.43
C MET A 140 -4.83 -0.31 15.07
N THR A 141 -5.46 -1.39 15.54
CA THR A 141 -6.89 -1.67 15.27
C THR A 141 -7.85 -0.58 15.78
N ASN A 142 -7.43 0.28 16.70
CA ASN A 142 -8.20 1.46 17.15
C ASN A 142 -7.89 2.75 16.35
N GLY A 143 -7.07 2.68 15.29
CA GLY A 143 -6.70 3.84 14.48
C GLY A 143 -5.63 4.76 15.08
N ALA A 144 -5.03 4.39 16.22
CA ALA A 144 -3.87 5.08 16.77
C ALA A 144 -2.61 4.73 15.96
N LEU A 145 -1.73 5.71 15.72
CA LEU A 145 -0.37 5.39 15.26
C LEU A 145 0.42 4.73 16.40
N PRO A 146 1.27 3.73 16.12
CA PRO A 146 2.02 2.99 17.14
C PRO A 146 2.99 3.87 17.92
N VAL A 147 3.67 4.78 17.20
CA VAL A 147 4.76 5.60 17.74
C VAL A 147 4.74 7.02 17.18
N SER A 148 5.44 7.92 17.87
CA SER A 148 5.92 9.18 17.33
C SER A 148 7.44 9.28 17.50
N TYR A 149 8.13 9.99 16.60
CA TYR A 149 9.58 10.13 16.66
C TYR A 149 9.99 11.27 17.59
N LYS A 150 11.03 11.05 18.40
CA LYS A 150 11.59 12.07 19.30
C LYS A 150 12.48 13.08 18.56
N ASP A 151 13.01 12.69 17.41
CA ASP A 151 13.99 13.45 16.65
C ASP A 151 13.92 13.12 15.15
N ALA A 152 14.77 13.79 14.36
CA ALA A 152 14.84 13.62 12.92
C ALA A 152 15.54 12.32 12.46
N SER A 153 16.35 11.67 13.31
CA SER A 153 17.00 10.39 12.95
C SER A 153 16.05 9.21 13.08
N ARG A 154 14.94 9.36 13.81
CA ARG A 154 13.86 8.36 13.93
C ARG A 154 14.30 7.04 14.56
N THR A 155 15.44 7.05 15.24
CA THR A 155 15.98 5.90 15.97
C THR A 155 15.49 5.84 17.42
N SER A 156 14.75 6.85 17.87
CA SER A 156 14.11 6.88 19.18
C SER A 156 12.65 7.32 19.07
N VAL A 157 11.77 6.56 19.71
CA VAL A 157 10.32 6.73 19.62
C VAL A 157 9.68 7.00 20.99
N ASN A 158 8.53 7.66 20.97
CA ASN A 158 7.54 7.60 22.04
C ASN A 158 6.45 6.63 21.60
N VAL A 159 6.25 5.54 22.36
CA VAL A 159 5.13 4.63 22.14
C VAL A 159 3.83 5.33 22.50
N ASN A 160 2.85 5.26 21.60
CA ASN A 160 1.52 5.81 21.85
C ASN A 160 0.81 5.00 22.94
N PRO A 161 0.32 5.61 24.03
CA PRO A 161 -0.40 4.89 25.08
C PRO A 161 -1.60 4.07 24.57
N ALA A 162 -2.31 4.57 23.55
CA ALA A 162 -3.43 3.87 22.92
C ALA A 162 -3.00 2.67 22.07
N ALA A 163 -1.74 2.63 21.63
CA ALA A 163 -1.14 1.46 20.98
C ALA A 163 -0.63 0.46 22.01
N ALA A 164 0.03 0.93 23.07
CA ALA A 164 0.49 0.10 24.17
C ALA A 164 -0.67 -0.65 24.84
N SER A 165 -1.84 -0.01 24.99
CA SER A 165 -3.05 -0.68 25.51
C SER A 165 -3.56 -1.82 24.63
N LEU A 166 -3.15 -1.88 23.37
CA LEU A 166 -3.43 -2.96 22.43
C LEU A 166 -2.25 -3.95 22.32
N GLY A 167 -1.26 -3.87 23.21
CA GLY A 167 -0.14 -4.81 23.27
C GLY A 167 1.06 -4.45 22.39
N TYR A 168 1.08 -3.29 21.74
CA TYR A 168 2.27 -2.82 21.03
C TYR A 168 3.44 -2.62 22.01
N SER A 169 4.59 -3.22 21.73
CA SER A 169 5.81 -2.98 22.49
C SER A 169 7.07 -3.26 21.67
N GLU A 170 8.03 -2.33 21.72
CA GLU A 170 9.38 -2.50 21.17
C GLU A 170 10.42 -2.91 22.24
N GLU A 171 9.99 -3.06 23.49
CA GLU A 171 10.86 -3.49 24.58
C GLU A 171 11.31 -4.95 24.39
N THR A 172 12.35 -5.36 25.13
CA THR A 172 12.82 -6.75 25.09
C THR A 172 11.70 -7.71 25.51
N GLY A 173 11.36 -8.66 24.64
CA GLY A 173 10.25 -9.59 24.84
C GLY A 173 8.86 -9.05 24.46
N GLY A 174 8.79 -7.80 23.96
CA GLY A 174 7.59 -7.19 23.42
C GLY A 174 7.22 -7.67 22.01
N ASP A 175 6.07 -7.21 21.52
CA ASP A 175 5.57 -7.49 20.16
C ASP A 175 5.18 -6.18 19.44
N PRO A 176 6.00 -5.68 18.50
CA PRO A 176 5.68 -4.48 17.72
C PRO A 176 4.69 -4.76 16.57
N TYR A 177 4.28 -6.03 16.40
CA TYR A 177 3.42 -6.48 15.31
C TYR A 177 2.03 -6.88 15.79
N ALA A 178 1.73 -6.76 17.08
CA ALA A 178 0.42 -7.04 17.63
C ALA A 178 -0.63 -6.02 17.19
N ASN A 179 -1.85 -6.49 16.90
CA ASN A 179 -3.06 -5.67 16.72
C ASN A 179 -2.91 -4.46 15.78
N ARG A 180 -2.22 -4.66 14.65
CA ARG A 180 -2.02 -3.66 13.60
C ARG A 180 -3.21 -3.64 12.64
N ASP A 181 -3.24 -2.61 11.78
CA ASP A 181 -4.12 -2.51 10.62
C ASP A 181 -4.07 -3.82 9.80
N ALA A 182 -5.23 -4.31 9.36
CA ALA A 182 -5.32 -5.56 8.61
C ALA A 182 -4.41 -5.57 7.36
N ARG A 183 -4.20 -4.41 6.73
CA ARG A 183 -3.30 -4.26 5.57
C ARG A 183 -1.85 -4.54 5.92
N PHE A 184 -1.40 -4.27 7.15
CA PHE A 184 -0.02 -4.56 7.58
C PHE A 184 0.34 -6.02 7.35
N TYR A 185 -0.55 -6.95 7.74
CA TYR A 185 -0.32 -8.38 7.62
C TYR A 185 -0.43 -8.92 6.17
N VAL A 186 -1.06 -8.14 5.29
CA VAL A 186 -1.16 -8.44 3.85
C VAL A 186 0.03 -7.91 3.07
N ASP A 187 0.51 -6.72 3.43
CA ASP A 187 1.47 -5.94 2.65
C ASP A 187 2.92 -6.13 3.13
N ILE A 188 3.14 -6.40 4.42
CA ILE A 188 4.46 -6.48 5.05
C ILE A 188 4.74 -7.90 5.55
N VAL A 189 5.94 -8.38 5.24
CA VAL A 189 6.55 -9.52 5.93
C VAL A 189 7.43 -8.98 7.06
N HIS A 190 7.22 -9.48 8.28
CA HIS A 190 7.96 -9.09 9.47
C HIS A 190 8.57 -10.32 10.17
N ASN A 191 9.27 -10.11 11.28
CA ASN A 191 9.87 -11.21 12.03
C ASN A 191 8.79 -12.19 12.52
N MET A 192 9.08 -13.48 12.41
CA MET A 192 8.20 -14.59 12.76
C MET A 192 6.89 -14.69 11.95
N THR A 193 6.74 -13.93 10.86
CA THR A 193 5.59 -14.08 9.95
C THR A 193 5.52 -15.52 9.44
N ASN A 194 4.35 -16.16 9.57
CA ASN A 194 4.03 -17.35 8.80
C ASN A 194 3.76 -16.92 7.35
N TYR A 195 4.75 -17.17 6.49
CA TYR A 195 4.71 -16.73 5.09
C TYR A 195 3.78 -17.60 4.24
N GLY A 196 3.36 -18.76 4.77
CA GLY A 196 2.49 -19.74 4.16
C GLY A 196 3.25 -20.97 3.67
N VAL A 197 2.57 -21.87 2.97
CA VAL A 197 3.15 -23.14 2.51
C VAL A 197 3.60 -22.98 1.05
N PRO A 198 4.91 -23.09 0.75
CA PRO A 198 5.39 -23.09 -0.63
C PRO A 198 4.82 -24.29 -1.42
N TYR A 199 4.80 -24.18 -2.75
CA TYR A 199 4.40 -25.26 -3.65
C TYR A 199 5.19 -26.54 -3.40
N ASN A 200 4.48 -27.67 -3.35
CA ASN A 200 5.01 -28.99 -3.02
C ASN A 200 5.73 -29.09 -1.66
N CYS A 201 5.54 -28.13 -0.76
CA CYS A 201 5.94 -28.24 0.64
C CYS A 201 4.75 -28.70 1.50
N THR A 202 5.05 -29.30 2.65
CA THR A 202 4.03 -29.75 3.62
C THR A 202 3.94 -28.87 4.85
N GLN A 203 4.90 -27.96 5.05
CA GLN A 203 5.04 -27.15 6.26
C GLN A 203 5.16 -25.66 5.90
N PRO A 204 4.62 -24.75 6.73
CA PRO A 204 4.70 -23.31 6.49
C PRO A 204 6.11 -22.75 6.66
N TYR A 205 6.53 -21.85 5.75
CA TYR A 205 7.80 -21.14 5.89
C TYR A 205 7.67 -20.00 6.90
N ILE A 206 8.44 -20.06 7.98
CA ILE A 206 8.50 -19.02 9.02
C ILE A 206 9.68 -18.08 8.73
N ILE A 207 9.39 -16.78 8.72
CA ILE A 207 10.35 -15.73 8.44
C ILE A 207 11.13 -15.40 9.71
N GLU A 208 12.45 -15.39 9.63
CA GLU A 208 13.32 -15.06 10.77
C GLU A 208 14.19 -13.86 10.39
N THR A 209 13.70 -12.63 10.62
CA THR A 209 14.44 -11.40 10.30
C THR A 209 15.36 -10.92 11.43
N PHE A 210 15.36 -11.61 12.58
CA PHE A 210 16.31 -11.33 13.66
C PHE A 210 17.78 -11.59 13.23
N VAL A 211 18.74 -10.95 13.90
CA VAL A 211 20.18 -11.09 13.65
C VAL A 211 20.61 -12.55 13.77
N GLY A 212 21.23 -13.09 12.72
CA GLY A 212 21.62 -14.51 12.64
C GLY A 212 20.49 -15.46 12.22
N GLY A 213 19.27 -14.97 12.02
CA GLY A 213 18.16 -15.73 11.46
C GLY A 213 18.35 -16.05 9.98
N ARG A 214 17.57 -17.01 9.45
CA ARG A 214 17.69 -17.44 8.05
C ARG A 214 17.37 -16.33 7.03
N ASN A 215 16.48 -15.40 7.40
CA ASN A 215 16.15 -14.18 6.65
C ASN A 215 16.65 -12.92 7.37
N GLY A 216 17.70 -13.09 8.19
CA GLY A 216 18.09 -12.14 9.22
C GLY A 216 18.51 -10.78 8.69
N PHE A 217 18.45 -9.77 9.56
CA PHE A 217 18.87 -8.40 9.27
C PHE A 217 20.28 -8.34 8.66
N ASN A 218 20.43 -7.57 7.58
CA ASN A 218 21.72 -7.31 6.97
C ASN A 218 22.31 -5.99 7.49
N ASP A 219 23.44 -6.09 8.21
CA ASP A 219 24.15 -4.92 8.73
C ASP A 219 25.00 -4.19 7.66
N VAL A 220 25.20 -4.79 6.47
CA VAL A 220 26.10 -4.26 5.41
C VAL A 220 25.32 -3.76 4.19
N ILE A 221 25.02 -2.45 4.16
CA ILE A 221 24.27 -1.82 3.07
C ILE A 221 25.09 -1.68 1.77
N SER A 222 26.42 -1.76 1.85
CA SER A 222 27.33 -1.48 0.74
C SER A 222 27.57 -2.65 -0.22
N GLN A 223 26.88 -3.77 -0.07
CA GLN A 223 27.09 -4.97 -0.89
C GLN A 223 25.75 -5.58 -1.29
N GLU A 224 25.72 -6.22 -2.47
CA GLU A 224 24.59 -7.05 -2.88
C GLU A 224 24.34 -8.12 -1.82
N THR A 225 23.09 -8.21 -1.39
CA THR A 225 22.71 -9.12 -0.32
C THR A 225 21.36 -9.74 -0.62
N GLN A 226 21.19 -10.97 -0.17
CA GLN A 226 19.94 -11.69 -0.18
C GLN A 226 19.05 -11.36 1.02
N ARG A 227 19.47 -10.43 1.90
CA ARG A 227 18.82 -10.16 3.19
C ARG A 227 18.43 -8.69 3.33
N SER A 228 17.29 -8.44 3.98
CA SER A 228 16.78 -7.09 4.17
C SER A 228 17.65 -6.27 5.12
N CYS A 229 17.90 -5.00 4.78
CA CYS A 229 18.58 -4.04 5.66
C CYS A 229 17.59 -3.28 6.57
N THR A 230 16.30 -3.60 6.50
CA THR A 230 15.26 -2.96 7.31
C THR A 230 14.55 -3.92 8.27
N GLY A 231 14.84 -5.23 8.19
CA GLY A 231 14.14 -6.25 8.97
C GLY A 231 12.75 -6.63 8.43
N TYR A 232 12.39 -6.10 7.27
CA TYR A 232 11.10 -6.32 6.59
C TYR A 232 11.28 -6.73 5.14
N TYR A 233 10.29 -7.45 4.59
CA TYR A 233 10.17 -7.74 3.16
C TYR A 233 8.77 -7.38 2.64
N SER A 234 8.65 -7.19 1.33
CA SER A 234 7.36 -6.98 0.66
C SER A 234 6.51 -8.26 0.65
N ARG A 235 5.20 -8.12 0.89
CA ARG A 235 4.24 -9.23 0.74
C ARG A 235 3.15 -8.92 -0.27
N LYS A 236 2.76 -7.66 -0.46
CA LYS A 236 1.51 -7.20 -1.10
C LYS A 236 1.11 -7.92 -2.38
N ASP A 237 2.00 -7.95 -3.36
CA ASP A 237 1.85 -8.59 -4.68
C ASP A 237 2.65 -9.89 -4.81
N LYS A 238 3.15 -10.40 -3.67
CA LYS A 238 3.98 -11.61 -3.59
C LYS A 238 3.15 -12.83 -3.17
N GLN A 239 3.55 -13.99 -3.66
CA GLN A 239 2.89 -15.28 -3.45
C GLN A 239 3.87 -16.34 -2.96
N ILE A 240 3.54 -16.97 -1.85
CA ILE A 240 4.34 -18.07 -1.31
C ILE A 240 4.28 -19.33 -2.18
N LYS A 241 3.15 -19.58 -2.86
CA LYS A 241 2.99 -20.72 -3.78
C LYS A 241 3.88 -20.62 -5.02
N TYR A 242 4.47 -19.46 -5.30
CA TYR A 242 5.43 -19.33 -6.38
C TYR A 242 6.70 -20.18 -6.13
N TRP A 243 6.97 -20.55 -4.89
CA TRP A 243 8.20 -21.22 -4.49
C TRP A 243 7.99 -22.71 -4.24
N GLY A 244 8.88 -23.56 -4.73
CA GLY A 244 8.88 -24.99 -4.44
C GLY A 244 10.24 -25.64 -4.74
N PRO A 245 10.47 -26.92 -4.36
CA PRO A 245 11.68 -27.65 -4.71
C PRO A 245 12.01 -27.61 -6.20
N GLY A 246 13.29 -27.50 -6.53
CA GLY A 246 13.78 -27.62 -7.91
C GLY A 246 13.38 -26.47 -8.84
N GLY A 247 13.04 -25.29 -8.30
CA GLY A 247 12.57 -24.16 -9.09
C GLY A 247 11.12 -24.29 -9.59
N SER A 248 10.35 -25.21 -8.98
CA SER A 248 8.93 -25.40 -9.32
C SER A 248 8.08 -24.22 -8.84
N SER A 249 7.14 -23.78 -9.68
CA SER A 249 6.33 -22.58 -9.45
C SER A 249 4.84 -22.89 -9.61
N GLY A 250 4.11 -22.88 -8.49
CA GLY A 250 2.65 -22.94 -8.47
C GLY A 250 2.11 -21.57 -8.86
N HIS A 251 1.89 -21.33 -10.15
CA HIS A 251 1.63 -19.98 -10.65
C HIS A 251 0.18 -19.54 -10.46
N GLU A 252 -0.04 -18.53 -9.62
CA GLU A 252 -1.14 -17.58 -9.81
C GLU A 252 -0.54 -16.29 -10.40
N PRO A 253 -1.00 -15.81 -11.58
CA PRO A 253 -0.40 -14.63 -12.19
C PRO A 253 -0.47 -13.38 -11.30
N THR A 254 0.46 -12.45 -11.50
CA THR A 254 0.49 -11.16 -10.80
C THR A 254 0.48 -10.06 -11.84
N HIS A 255 -0.36 -9.05 -11.68
CA HIS A 255 -0.52 -7.99 -12.68
C HIS A 255 -0.44 -6.62 -12.02
N TRP A 256 0.28 -5.71 -12.66
CA TRP A 256 0.40 -4.33 -12.18
C TRP A 256 -0.93 -3.61 -12.27
N VAL A 257 -1.43 -3.05 -11.17
CA VAL A 257 -2.69 -2.29 -11.13
C VAL A 257 -2.40 -0.81 -11.37
N PHE A 258 -2.95 -0.25 -12.46
CA PHE A 258 -2.77 1.16 -12.78
C PHE A 258 -3.80 2.05 -12.10
N PHE A 259 -5.06 1.61 -12.03
CA PHE A 259 -6.16 2.35 -11.41
C PHE A 259 -7.10 1.39 -10.68
N ARG A 260 -7.50 1.76 -9.47
CA ARG A 260 -8.49 1.05 -8.67
C ARG A 260 -9.34 2.01 -7.87
N LEU A 261 -10.59 1.64 -7.59
CA LEU A 261 -11.62 2.56 -7.09
C LEU A 261 -11.22 3.31 -5.80
N ALA A 262 -10.43 2.68 -4.92
CA ALA A 262 -9.98 3.33 -3.69
C ALA A 262 -9.26 4.67 -3.94
N GLU A 263 -8.55 4.79 -5.07
CA GLU A 263 -7.87 6.02 -5.48
C GLU A 263 -8.81 7.21 -5.47
N PHE A 264 -9.98 7.05 -6.06
CA PHE A 264 -10.90 8.18 -6.26
C PHE A 264 -11.58 8.60 -4.96
N TYR A 265 -11.78 7.68 -4.00
CA TYR A 265 -12.18 8.07 -2.65
C TYR A 265 -11.13 8.92 -1.96
N LEU A 266 -9.85 8.54 -2.01
CA LEU A 266 -8.77 9.31 -1.38
C LEU A 266 -8.45 10.61 -2.14
N GLN A 267 -8.60 10.63 -3.47
CA GLN A 267 -8.51 11.85 -4.27
C GLN A 267 -9.64 12.84 -3.90
N LYS A 268 -10.88 12.34 -3.80
CA LYS A 268 -12.02 13.15 -3.38
C LYS A 268 -11.83 13.69 -1.96
N ALA A 269 -11.36 12.85 -1.04
CA ALA A 269 -11.08 13.27 0.34
C ALA A 269 -10.06 14.42 0.38
N GLU A 270 -8.95 14.29 -0.35
CA GLU A 270 -7.92 15.32 -0.43
C GLU A 270 -8.45 16.62 -1.05
N ALA A 271 -9.17 16.53 -2.18
CA ALA A 271 -9.70 17.70 -2.87
C ALA A 271 -10.75 18.46 -2.04
N LEU A 272 -11.67 17.73 -1.38
CA LEU A 272 -12.66 18.34 -0.48
C LEU A 272 -12.00 19.00 0.74
N LEU A 273 -10.95 18.39 1.29
CA LEU A 273 -10.22 19.00 2.40
C LEU A 273 -9.63 20.35 1.98
N GLU A 274 -9.02 20.43 0.80
CA GLU A 274 -8.42 21.68 0.32
C GLU A 274 -9.47 22.75 -0.04
N LEU A 275 -10.71 22.34 -0.29
CA LEU A 275 -11.89 23.21 -0.40
C LEU A 275 -12.53 23.57 0.96
N ASP A 276 -11.88 23.22 2.09
CA ASP A 276 -12.37 23.44 3.45
C ASP A 276 -13.65 22.66 3.81
N ASP A 277 -14.02 21.66 3.02
CA ASP A 277 -15.09 20.72 3.35
C ASP A 277 -14.54 19.53 4.15
N LEU A 278 -14.29 19.78 5.45
CA LEU A 278 -13.76 18.78 6.38
C LEU A 278 -14.71 17.59 6.54
N SER A 279 -16.02 17.82 6.52
CA SER A 279 -17.03 16.76 6.69
C SER A 279 -17.07 15.83 5.49
N GLY A 280 -17.09 16.39 4.28
CA GLY A 280 -17.04 15.63 3.03
C GLY A 280 -15.70 14.90 2.86
N ALA A 281 -14.58 15.54 3.24
CA ALA A 281 -13.27 14.91 3.25
C ALA A 281 -13.22 13.67 4.15
N MET A 282 -13.69 13.81 5.40
CA MET A 282 -13.77 12.68 6.34
C MET A 282 -14.73 11.59 5.85
N THR A 283 -15.86 11.97 5.25
CA THR A 283 -16.81 11.00 4.70
C THR A 283 -16.16 10.15 3.61
N ALA A 284 -15.46 10.77 2.66
CA ALA A 284 -14.77 10.05 1.59
C ALA A 284 -13.60 9.19 2.12
N LEU A 285 -12.82 9.71 3.07
CA LEU A 285 -11.74 8.97 3.74
C LEU A 285 -12.27 7.74 4.48
N ASN A 286 -13.37 7.90 5.23
CA ASN A 286 -13.92 6.86 6.08
C ASN A 286 -14.38 5.62 5.29
N VAL A 287 -14.77 5.77 4.02
CA VAL A 287 -15.10 4.62 3.17
C VAL A 287 -13.90 3.65 3.06
N ILE A 288 -12.69 4.18 2.92
CA ILE A 288 -11.46 3.37 2.83
C ILE A 288 -11.10 2.79 4.20
N ARG A 289 -11.23 3.60 5.26
CA ARG A 289 -10.97 3.16 6.64
C ARG A 289 -11.88 2.01 7.05
N GLU A 290 -13.18 2.13 6.80
CA GLU A 290 -14.16 1.10 7.11
C GLU A 290 -13.90 -0.19 6.32
N ARG A 291 -13.58 -0.09 5.01
CA ARG A 291 -13.14 -1.25 4.23
C ARG A 291 -11.94 -1.92 4.88
N ALA A 292 -10.97 -1.13 5.35
CA ALA A 292 -9.74 -1.59 6.01
C ALA A 292 -9.95 -2.10 7.46
N LEU A 293 -11.20 -2.19 7.93
CA LEU A 293 -11.55 -2.53 9.32
C LEU A 293 -10.96 -1.55 10.35
N GLN A 294 -10.70 -0.32 9.93
CA GLN A 294 -10.27 0.78 10.78
C GLN A 294 -11.47 1.61 11.23
N PRO A 295 -11.44 2.18 12.46
CA PRO A 295 -12.49 3.08 12.89
C PRO A 295 -12.53 4.33 12.02
N LYS A 296 -13.73 4.90 11.90
CA LYS A 296 -13.92 6.24 11.33
C LYS A 296 -12.97 7.23 11.99
N LEU A 297 -12.48 8.19 11.21
CA LEU A 297 -11.47 9.14 11.68
C LEU A 297 -11.90 9.86 12.96
N GLN A 298 -13.17 10.21 13.10
CA GLN A 298 -13.70 10.90 14.28
C GLN A 298 -13.61 10.07 15.57
N ASN A 299 -13.46 8.75 15.45
CA ASN A 299 -13.40 7.82 16.57
C ASN A 299 -11.96 7.43 16.93
N VAL A 300 -10.94 7.96 16.25
CA VAL A 300 -9.55 7.62 16.55
C VAL A 300 -9.08 8.31 17.83
N PRO A 301 -8.25 7.66 18.65
CA PRO A 301 -7.63 8.31 19.81
C PRO A 301 -6.86 9.57 19.40
N GLY A 302 -7.10 10.68 20.10
CA GLY A 302 -6.45 11.95 19.81
C GLY A 302 -6.98 12.67 18.57
N PHE A 303 -8.18 12.33 18.08
CA PHE A 303 -8.81 13.05 16.97
C PHE A 303 -8.92 14.56 17.24
N VAL A 304 -8.50 15.36 16.26
CA VAL A 304 -8.69 16.81 16.25
C VAL A 304 -9.38 17.19 14.95
N ASN A 305 -10.54 17.86 15.04
CA ASN A 305 -11.28 18.34 13.87
C ASN A 305 -10.63 19.61 13.27
N SER A 306 -9.44 19.46 12.70
CA SER A 306 -8.68 20.53 12.05
C SER A 306 -8.22 20.11 10.66
N LYS A 307 -8.03 21.09 9.76
CA LYS A 307 -7.58 20.84 8.40
C LYS A 307 -6.24 20.10 8.37
N ASP A 308 -5.31 20.46 9.25
CA ASP A 308 -3.96 19.87 9.30
C ASP A 308 -4.00 18.43 9.79
N PHE A 309 -4.72 18.15 10.89
CA PHE A 309 -4.88 16.78 11.38
C PHE A 309 -5.52 15.87 10.32
N ILE A 310 -6.59 16.34 9.66
CA ILE A 310 -7.26 15.56 8.62
C ILE A 310 -6.35 15.38 7.40
N ARG A 311 -5.55 16.40 7.03
CA ARG A 311 -4.57 16.30 5.94
C ARG A 311 -3.55 15.20 6.22
N ASP A 312 -2.95 15.20 7.40
CA ASP A 312 -1.95 14.21 7.76
C ASP A 312 -2.53 12.79 7.75
N ARG A 313 -3.78 12.64 8.18
CA ARG A 313 -4.48 11.35 8.16
C ARG A 313 -4.87 10.90 6.76
N ILE A 314 -5.28 11.80 5.87
CA ILE A 314 -5.49 11.48 4.43
C ILE A 314 -4.16 11.07 3.78
N ARG A 315 -3.07 11.80 4.05
CA ARG A 315 -1.74 11.47 3.51
C ARG A 315 -1.23 10.14 4.04
N ASN A 316 -1.45 9.84 5.32
CA ASN A 316 -1.13 8.54 5.92
C ASN A 316 -1.94 7.42 5.27
N GLU A 317 -3.26 7.60 5.13
CA GLU A 317 -4.14 6.62 4.51
C GLU A 317 -3.73 6.33 3.06
N ARG A 318 -3.40 7.35 2.26
CA ARG A 318 -2.85 7.18 0.91
C ARG A 318 -1.56 6.37 0.91
N ARG A 319 -0.66 6.64 1.87
CA ARG A 319 0.62 5.95 1.98
C ARG A 319 0.44 4.46 2.32
N VAL A 320 -0.47 4.14 3.24
CA VAL A 320 -0.79 2.76 3.63
C VAL A 320 -1.51 2.04 2.50
N GLU A 321 -2.58 2.63 1.98
CA GLU A 321 -3.44 2.02 0.96
C GLU A 321 -2.65 1.67 -0.30
N TYR A 322 -1.76 2.57 -0.77
CA TYR A 322 -0.95 2.37 -1.98
C TYR A 322 0.51 1.98 -1.73
N CYS A 323 0.85 1.53 -0.52
CA CYS A 323 2.22 1.08 -0.28
C CYS A 323 2.58 -0.04 -1.27
N LEU A 324 3.81 -0.01 -1.79
CA LEU A 324 4.34 -1.03 -2.72
C LEU A 324 3.57 -1.13 -4.07
N GLU A 325 2.74 -0.14 -4.41
CA GLU A 325 2.05 -0.04 -5.71
C GLU A 325 2.76 0.96 -6.66
N GLY A 326 4.09 1.05 -6.54
CA GLY A 326 4.98 1.85 -7.40
C GLY A 326 4.82 3.36 -7.26
N GLN A 327 4.22 4.01 -8.27
CA GLN A 327 4.38 5.45 -8.49
C GLN A 327 3.79 6.34 -7.40
N TYR A 328 2.80 5.86 -6.63
CA TYR A 328 2.01 6.69 -5.73
C TYR A 328 2.86 7.46 -4.72
N ARG A 329 3.81 6.80 -4.03
CA ARG A 329 4.57 7.47 -2.97
C ARG A 329 5.47 8.56 -3.53
N PHE A 330 6.16 8.29 -4.64
CA PHE A 330 7.06 9.25 -5.29
C PHE A 330 6.27 10.45 -5.83
N ASP A 331 5.18 10.20 -6.55
CA ASP A 331 4.34 11.25 -7.11
C ASP A 331 3.66 12.09 -6.04
N ASP A 332 3.12 11.46 -4.99
CA ASP A 332 2.49 12.14 -3.86
C ASP A 332 3.47 13.08 -3.15
N GLN A 333 4.70 12.61 -2.86
CA GLN A 333 5.72 13.47 -2.25
C GLN A 333 6.12 14.65 -3.17
N ARG A 334 6.24 14.40 -4.48
CA ARG A 334 6.57 15.45 -5.47
C ARG A 334 5.48 16.50 -5.57
N ARG A 335 4.23 16.08 -5.76
CA ARG A 335 3.11 17.00 -5.97
C ARG A 335 2.77 17.79 -4.72
N TRP A 336 3.03 17.24 -3.53
CA TRP A 336 2.94 17.94 -2.25
C TRP A 336 4.16 18.81 -1.91
N LYS A 337 5.26 18.70 -2.66
CA LYS A 337 6.54 19.40 -2.42
C LYS A 337 7.20 19.08 -1.06
N VAL A 338 7.13 17.81 -0.62
CA VAL A 338 7.64 17.35 0.69
C VAL A 338 8.84 16.39 0.59
N LEU A 339 9.49 16.31 -0.57
CA LEU A 339 10.61 15.39 -0.80
C LEU A 339 11.79 15.64 0.15
N ASN A 340 12.11 16.92 0.42
CA ASN A 340 13.17 17.36 1.32
C ASN A 340 12.90 17.03 2.79
N GLU A 341 11.64 16.87 3.17
CA GLU A 341 11.21 16.52 4.53
C GLU A 341 11.20 15.00 4.78
N THR A 342 10.86 14.24 3.75
CA THR A 342 10.48 12.83 3.90
C THR A 342 11.55 11.81 3.52
N ASN A 343 12.59 12.20 2.77
CA ASN A 343 13.61 11.27 2.23
C ASN A 343 15.02 11.53 2.78
N ARG A 344 15.14 11.89 4.07
CA ARG A 344 16.45 12.18 4.69
C ARG A 344 17.11 10.95 5.32
N PHE A 345 16.34 10.21 6.12
CA PHE A 345 16.78 9.00 6.80
C PHE A 345 15.81 7.87 6.51
N ILE A 346 16.36 6.66 6.43
CA ILE A 346 15.62 5.41 6.31
C ILE A 346 16.09 4.53 7.47
N THR A 347 15.13 4.04 8.26
CA THR A 347 15.40 3.17 9.39
C THR A 347 14.73 1.80 9.21
N GLY A 348 15.10 0.87 10.07
CA GLY A 348 14.63 -0.51 10.06
C GLY A 348 14.56 -1.11 11.46
N MET A 349 13.85 -2.22 11.59
CA MET A 349 13.70 -2.96 12.83
C MET A 349 14.80 -4.01 12.96
N ARG A 350 15.70 -3.82 13.91
CA ARG A 350 16.80 -4.76 14.20
C ARG A 350 16.46 -5.60 15.43
N ILE A 351 16.01 -6.83 15.22
CA ILE A 351 15.65 -7.77 16.29
C ILE A 351 16.84 -8.67 16.62
N THR A 352 17.11 -8.88 17.91
CA THR A 352 18.12 -9.84 18.40
C THR A 352 17.45 -10.94 19.21
N LYS A 353 18.06 -12.14 19.25
CA LYS A 353 17.69 -13.16 20.24
C LYS A 353 18.28 -12.79 21.59
N GLY A 354 17.46 -12.88 22.64
CA GLY A 354 17.90 -12.81 24.03
C GLY A 354 18.49 -14.12 24.51
#